data_AF-A0A4Z2CLC5-F1
#
_entry.id   AF-A0A4Z2CLC5-F1
#
_cell.length_a   1.000
_cell.length_b   1.000
_cell.length_c   1.000
_cell.angle_alpha   90.00
_cell.angle_beta   90.00
_cell.angle_gamma   90.00
#
_symmetry.space_group_name_H-M   'P 1'
#
loop_
_entity.id
_entity.type
_entity.pdbx_description
1 polymer ?
#
loop_
_entity_poly.entity_id
_entity_poly.type
_entity_poly.pdbx_seq_one_letter_code
_entity_poly.pdbx_strand_id
1 'polypeptide(L)'
;MVDIYTTIVENNKWRFRMKSLFLVFTALFIIWLINATSNIISRSLNERDCALSSETVEWIYTNMSTSNHSSHLNLASTLNEIYSPITQTSVQKYSLRFSLEESRLQRLYDSLSGNKTIKKFLNYGHRTIFTPMDFSNCHASKCTVINDMKRWREADAIILTEDKLPDGKRPNGQLWFTLIHESPVHIAIAGSLVNEVNFTISFRLDSTIYSPYGSYQPFVKHDGPETRYPLPSRNFAVGKSKKVAWFVSNCIPKSPRMQYAKELARHISVDIYGQCGTLTCPKNVSTFLSTPECLKKIRENYKFYLSFENSLCSEYITEKLYRNALNNDILPIVMG
;
A
#
# COMPACT_ATOMS: atom_id res chain seq x y z
N MET A 1 15.17 -33.61 -50.88
CA MET A 1 14.54 -32.57 -50.05
C MET A 1 13.10 -32.97 -49.83
N VAL A 2 12.79 -33.41 -48.62
CA VAL A 2 11.44 -33.85 -48.22
C VAL A 2 10.70 -32.61 -47.74
N ASP A 3 9.75 -32.12 -48.54
CA ASP A 3 8.81 -31.08 -48.11
C ASP A 3 7.74 -31.73 -47.25
N ILE A 4 7.76 -31.42 -45.96
CA ILE A 4 6.81 -31.94 -44.98
C ILE A 4 5.58 -31.00 -44.94
N TYR A 5 4.40 -31.61 -45.01
CA TYR A 5 3.05 -31.05 -44.82
C TYR A 5 2.44 -30.25 -45.98
N THR A 6 1.99 -30.98 -47.01
CA THR A 6 0.93 -30.50 -47.91
C THR A 6 -0.28 -31.42 -47.76
N THR A 7 -1.39 -30.94 -47.20
CA THR A 7 -2.65 -31.71 -47.22
C THR A 7 -3.35 -31.47 -48.55
N ILE A 8 -3.55 -32.54 -49.30
CA ILE A 8 -4.28 -32.53 -50.57
C ILE A 8 -5.65 -33.14 -50.31
N VAL A 9 -6.70 -32.39 -50.62
CA VAL A 9 -8.08 -32.91 -50.63
C VAL A 9 -8.55 -32.92 -52.09
N GLU A 10 -8.97 -34.08 -52.57
CA GLU A 10 -9.42 -34.32 -53.93
C GLU A 10 -10.86 -34.82 -53.97
N ASN A 11 -11.60 -34.34 -54.97
CA ASN A 11 -12.78 -35.02 -55.52
C ASN A 11 -12.82 -34.74 -57.04
N ASN A 12 -13.66 -35.47 -57.77
CA ASN A 12 -13.66 -35.67 -59.23
C ASN A 12 -13.84 -34.40 -60.10
N LYS A 13 -13.81 -33.19 -59.53
CA LYS A 13 -13.96 -31.93 -60.27
C LYS A 13 -12.98 -30.80 -59.91
N TRP A 14 -12.27 -30.80 -58.77
CA TRP A 14 -11.36 -29.69 -58.40
C TRP A 14 -10.17 -30.11 -57.51
N ARG A 15 -9.06 -29.35 -57.57
CA ARG A 15 -7.85 -29.51 -56.74
C ARG A 15 -7.52 -28.20 -56.02
N PHE A 16 -7.44 -28.22 -54.69
CA PHE A 16 -7.09 -27.04 -53.88
C PHE A 16 -5.79 -27.26 -53.10
N ARG A 17 -4.92 -26.25 -53.04
CA ARG A 17 -3.63 -26.28 -52.31
C ARG A 17 -3.52 -25.08 -51.37
N MET A 18 -3.30 -25.34 -50.08
CA MET A 18 -3.00 -24.31 -49.08
C MET A 18 -1.61 -24.50 -48.48
N LYS A 19 -0.83 -23.41 -48.38
CA LYS A 19 0.41 -23.35 -47.60
C LYS A 19 0.10 -22.75 -46.22
N SER A 20 0.41 -23.48 -45.15
CA SER A 20 0.05 -23.09 -43.78
C SER A 20 1.06 -22.10 -43.19
N LEU A 21 0.61 -20.85 -42.98
CA LEU A 21 1.25 -19.82 -42.15
C LEU A 21 0.79 -19.89 -40.68
N PHE A 22 0.17 -21.01 -40.28
CA PHE A 22 -0.69 -21.06 -39.09
C PHE A 22 0.10 -21.21 -37.78
N LEU A 23 1.31 -21.76 -37.80
CA LEU A 23 2.09 -22.04 -36.59
C LEU A 23 2.70 -20.79 -35.92
N VAL A 24 3.08 -19.78 -36.70
CA VAL A 24 3.67 -18.55 -36.17
C VAL A 24 2.61 -17.69 -35.48
N PHE A 25 1.41 -17.60 -36.07
CA PHE A 25 0.31 -16.86 -35.46
C PHE A 25 -0.22 -17.54 -34.19
N THR A 26 -0.30 -18.87 -34.14
CA THR A 26 -0.67 -19.56 -32.90
C THR A 26 0.37 -19.39 -31.82
N ALA A 27 1.67 -19.44 -32.14
CA ALA A 27 2.73 -19.23 -31.16
C ALA A 27 2.75 -17.78 -30.64
N LEU A 28 2.60 -16.79 -31.52
CA LEU A 28 2.51 -15.37 -31.14
C LEU A 28 1.23 -15.08 -30.36
N PHE A 29 0.10 -15.72 -30.71
CA PHE A 29 -1.16 -15.59 -29.98
C PHE A 29 -1.10 -16.25 -28.60
N ILE A 30 -0.41 -17.40 -28.46
CA ILE A 30 -0.16 -18.04 -27.16
C ILE A 30 0.78 -17.18 -26.31
N ILE A 31 1.86 -16.63 -26.88
CA ILE A 31 2.75 -15.70 -26.17
C ILE A 31 1.99 -14.44 -25.75
N TRP A 32 1.14 -13.91 -26.63
CA TRP A 32 0.25 -12.79 -26.33
C TRP A 32 -0.77 -13.14 -25.24
N LEU A 33 -1.36 -14.33 -25.26
CA LEU A 33 -2.28 -14.81 -24.21
C LEU A 33 -1.55 -14.98 -22.88
N ILE A 34 -0.35 -15.55 -22.87
CA ILE A 34 0.47 -15.74 -21.66
C ILE A 34 0.86 -14.37 -21.07
N ASN A 35 1.24 -13.40 -21.90
CA ASN A 35 1.55 -12.03 -21.45
C ASN A 35 0.32 -11.20 -21.08
N ALA A 36 -0.83 -11.42 -21.72
CA ALA A 36 -2.08 -10.75 -21.37
C ALA A 36 -2.67 -11.33 -20.07
N THR A 37 -2.61 -12.64 -19.88
CA THR A 37 -3.07 -13.30 -18.66
C THR A 37 -2.18 -13.00 -17.47
N SER A 38 -0.85 -12.87 -17.64
CA SER A 38 0.03 -12.45 -16.53
C SER A 38 -0.28 -11.03 -16.03
N ASN A 39 -0.60 -10.10 -16.93
CA ASN A 39 -1.04 -8.74 -16.59
C ASN A 39 -2.45 -8.67 -15.96
N ILE A 40 -3.36 -9.57 -16.37
CA ILE A 40 -4.70 -9.66 -15.76
C ILE A 40 -4.63 -10.34 -14.39
N ILE A 41 -3.77 -11.35 -14.23
CA ILE A 41 -3.57 -12.07 -12.96
C ILE A 41 -2.86 -11.17 -11.94
N SER A 42 -1.86 -10.38 -12.32
CA SER A 42 -1.21 -9.42 -11.41
C SER A 42 -2.17 -8.33 -10.93
N ARG A 43 -3.04 -7.82 -11.82
CA ARG A 43 -4.11 -6.88 -11.48
C ARG A 43 -5.15 -7.50 -10.54
N SER A 44 -5.55 -8.75 -10.80
CA SER A 44 -6.47 -9.54 -9.96
C SER A 44 -5.92 -9.87 -8.56
N LEU A 45 -4.61 -10.04 -8.42
CA LEU A 45 -3.97 -10.33 -7.13
C LEU A 45 -3.87 -9.07 -6.27
N ASN A 46 -3.50 -7.93 -6.85
CA ASN A 46 -3.46 -6.64 -6.13
C ASN A 46 -4.85 -6.13 -5.72
N GLU A 47 -5.90 -6.41 -6.50
CA GLU A 47 -7.29 -6.09 -6.12
C GLU A 47 -7.81 -7.01 -5.01
N ARG A 48 -7.36 -8.27 -4.92
CA ARG A 48 -7.79 -9.21 -3.86
C ARG A 48 -7.26 -8.89 -2.48
N ASP A 49 -6.04 -8.34 -2.39
CA ASP A 49 -5.43 -7.98 -1.09
C ASP A 49 -5.98 -6.67 -0.49
N CYS A 50 -6.79 -5.93 -1.27
CA CYS A 50 -7.28 -4.60 -0.93
C CYS A 50 -8.81 -4.44 -1.01
N ALA A 51 -9.58 -5.53 -1.09
CA ALA A 51 -11.00 -5.42 -1.34
C ALA A 51 -11.83 -6.49 -0.60
N LEU A 52 -12.74 -6.00 0.25
CA LEU A 52 -14.14 -6.41 0.10
C LEU A 52 -14.53 -6.17 -1.36
N SER A 53 -15.15 -7.14 -2.04
CA SER A 53 -15.46 -7.03 -3.47
C SER A 53 -16.13 -5.70 -3.81
N SER A 54 -15.91 -5.18 -5.03
CA SER A 54 -16.58 -3.96 -5.51
C SER A 54 -18.10 -4.04 -5.34
N GLU A 55 -18.66 -5.23 -5.52
CA GLU A 55 -20.08 -5.54 -5.24
C GLU A 55 -20.44 -5.35 -3.76
N THR A 56 -19.57 -5.73 -2.82
CA THR A 56 -19.80 -5.53 -1.37
C THR A 56 -19.76 -4.05 -1.01
N VAL A 57 -18.82 -3.29 -1.58
CA VAL A 57 -18.74 -1.84 -1.37
C VAL A 57 -19.98 -1.15 -1.96
N GLU A 58 -20.37 -1.50 -3.17
CA GLU A 58 -21.55 -0.95 -3.84
C GLU A 58 -22.87 -1.35 -3.15
N TRP A 59 -22.95 -2.58 -2.63
CA TRP A 59 -24.04 -3.05 -1.77
C TRP A 59 -24.10 -2.27 -0.46
N ILE A 60 -22.96 -1.96 0.18
CA ILE A 60 -22.88 -1.10 1.37
C ILE A 60 -23.41 0.30 1.05
N TYR A 61 -22.94 0.92 -0.04
CA TYR A 61 -23.37 2.25 -0.44
C TYR A 61 -24.89 2.29 -0.71
N THR A 62 -25.42 1.28 -1.40
CA THR A 62 -26.84 1.18 -1.78
C THR A 62 -27.75 0.88 -0.58
N ASN A 63 -27.38 -0.03 0.32
CA ASN A 63 -28.22 -0.38 1.47
C ASN A 63 -28.11 0.61 2.64
N MET A 64 -26.98 1.31 2.79
CA MET A 64 -26.86 2.34 3.83
C MET A 64 -27.55 3.66 3.44
N SER A 65 -27.59 4.00 2.14
CA SER A 65 -28.29 5.21 1.64
C SER A 65 -29.81 5.06 1.59
N THR A 66 -30.34 3.84 1.54
CA THR A 66 -31.79 3.54 1.53
C THR A 66 -32.39 3.37 2.93
N SER A 67 -31.59 3.40 4.00
CA SER A 67 -32.06 3.29 5.39
C SER A 67 -32.76 4.56 5.92
N ASN A 68 -33.77 5.05 5.19
CA ASN A 68 -34.78 5.92 5.77
C ASN A 68 -35.64 5.08 6.72
N HIS A 69 -35.59 5.44 8.01
CA HIS A 69 -36.52 5.03 9.08
C HIS A 69 -36.91 3.54 9.15
N SER A 70 -36.29 2.76 10.06
CA SER A 70 -37.02 1.92 11.04
C SER A 70 -36.27 0.71 11.68
N SER A 71 -34.98 0.46 11.48
CA SER A 71 -34.31 -0.52 12.38
C SER A 71 -32.80 -0.29 12.58
N HIS A 72 -32.44 0.18 13.78
CA HIS A 72 -31.07 0.19 14.30
C HIS A 72 -30.42 -1.22 14.34
N LEU A 73 -31.23 -2.28 14.29
CA LEU A 73 -30.79 -3.67 14.25
C LEU A 73 -30.14 -4.08 12.92
N ASN A 74 -30.46 -3.43 11.80
CA ASN A 74 -30.01 -3.90 10.48
C ASN A 74 -28.54 -3.54 10.20
N LEU A 75 -28.12 -2.30 10.46
CA LEU A 75 -26.79 -1.82 10.11
C LEU A 75 -25.66 -2.45 10.94
N ALA A 76 -25.87 -2.61 12.25
CA ALA A 76 -24.90 -3.27 13.11
C ALA A 76 -24.77 -4.77 12.76
N SER A 77 -25.89 -5.43 12.43
CA SER A 77 -25.86 -6.83 11.96
C SER A 77 -25.14 -6.95 10.62
N THR A 78 -25.40 -6.03 9.69
CA THR A 78 -24.75 -5.93 8.38
C THR A 78 -23.24 -5.73 8.51
N LEU A 79 -22.80 -4.77 9.33
CA LEU A 79 -21.38 -4.56 9.60
C LEU A 79 -20.77 -5.80 10.27
N ASN A 80 -21.47 -6.44 11.21
CA ASN A 80 -20.99 -7.67 11.84
C ASN A 80 -20.88 -8.84 10.84
N GLU A 81 -21.80 -8.99 9.90
CA GLU A 81 -21.71 -9.98 8.80
C GLU A 81 -20.56 -9.68 7.84
N ILE A 82 -20.25 -8.40 7.60
CA ILE A 82 -19.10 -7.98 6.77
C ILE A 82 -17.77 -8.26 7.49
N TYR A 83 -17.70 -7.99 8.80
CA TYR A 83 -16.46 -8.08 9.57
C TYR A 83 -16.22 -9.47 10.19
N SER A 84 -17.25 -10.28 10.42
CA SER A 84 -17.11 -11.63 11.00
C SER A 84 -16.26 -12.58 10.14
N PRO A 85 -16.38 -12.61 8.79
CA PRO A 85 -15.50 -13.37 7.91
C PRO A 85 -14.05 -12.84 7.94
N ILE A 86 -13.87 -11.51 8.06
CA ILE A 86 -12.53 -10.90 8.21
C ILE A 86 -11.90 -11.34 9.54
N THR A 87 -12.67 -11.44 10.63
CA THR A 87 -12.17 -11.99 11.91
C THR A 87 -11.89 -13.50 11.87
N GLN A 88 -12.42 -14.22 10.88
CA GLN A 88 -12.10 -15.63 10.62
C GLN A 88 -10.90 -15.81 9.70
N THR A 89 -10.32 -14.74 9.13
CA THR A 89 -9.00 -14.86 8.51
C THR A 89 -8.04 -15.34 9.59
N SER A 90 -7.48 -16.53 9.37
CA SER A 90 -6.50 -17.14 10.26
C SER A 90 -5.53 -16.07 10.69
N VAL A 91 -5.24 -15.96 11.99
CA VAL A 91 -4.06 -15.24 12.46
C VAL A 91 -2.90 -15.77 11.64
N GLN A 92 -2.50 -15.04 10.60
CA GLN A 92 -1.38 -15.45 9.78
C GLN A 92 -0.19 -15.30 10.71
N LYS A 93 0.28 -16.43 11.22
CA LYS A 93 1.53 -16.55 11.96
C LYS A 93 2.68 -16.33 10.98
N TYR A 94 2.69 -15.21 10.27
CA TYR A 94 3.96 -14.68 9.81
C TYR A 94 4.67 -14.26 11.08
N SER A 95 5.75 -14.97 11.42
CA SER A 95 6.72 -14.42 12.36
C SER A 95 7.04 -13.03 11.84
N LEU A 96 6.67 -11.99 12.60
CA LEU A 96 6.97 -10.62 12.24
C LEU A 96 8.49 -10.50 12.19
N ARG A 97 9.08 -10.72 11.02
CA ARG A 97 10.50 -10.49 10.78
C ARG A 97 10.63 -8.98 10.61
N PHE A 98 10.70 -8.29 11.74
CA PHE A 98 10.83 -6.83 11.85
C PHE A 98 12.18 -6.26 11.36
N SER A 99 12.95 -7.06 10.63
CA SER A 99 14.18 -6.63 10.02
C SER A 99 14.18 -7.13 8.59
N LEU A 100 14.39 -6.24 7.62
CA LEU A 100 15.17 -6.67 6.47
C LEU A 100 16.39 -7.37 7.04
N GLU A 101 16.56 -8.67 6.77
CA GLU A 101 17.83 -9.28 7.08
C GLU A 101 18.89 -8.47 6.35
N GLU A 102 19.87 -7.98 7.08
CA GLU A 102 21.02 -7.26 6.54
C GLU A 102 21.67 -8.05 5.38
N SER A 103 21.54 -9.38 5.40
CA SER A 103 21.87 -10.32 4.33
C SER A 103 21.16 -10.06 2.98
N ARG A 104 19.91 -9.59 2.98
CA ARG A 104 19.15 -9.23 1.77
C ARG A 104 19.64 -7.91 1.20
N LEU A 105 19.91 -6.91 2.05
CA LEU A 105 20.49 -5.64 1.64
C LEU A 105 21.92 -5.82 1.10
N GLN A 106 22.71 -6.68 1.75
CA GLN A 106 24.05 -7.03 1.30
C GLN A 106 24.03 -7.67 -0.10
N ARG A 107 23.17 -8.65 -0.34
CA ARG A 107 23.01 -9.28 -1.66
C ARG A 107 22.56 -8.28 -2.73
N LEU A 108 21.64 -7.37 -2.39
CA LEU A 108 21.22 -6.29 -3.27
C LEU A 108 22.42 -5.37 -3.62
N TYR A 109 23.22 -5.00 -2.63
CA TYR A 109 24.42 -4.18 -2.81
C TYR A 109 25.51 -4.90 -3.63
N ASP A 110 25.76 -6.18 -3.37
CA ASP A 110 26.75 -6.96 -4.11
C ASP A 110 26.36 -7.06 -5.60
N SER A 111 25.06 -7.19 -5.89
CA SER A 111 24.54 -7.13 -7.27
C SER A 111 24.74 -5.76 -7.95
N LEU A 112 24.85 -4.69 -7.16
CA LEU A 112 25.08 -3.32 -7.61
C LEU A 112 26.56 -2.95 -7.76
N SER A 113 27.45 -3.74 -7.16
CA SER A 113 28.85 -3.39 -6.92
C SER A 113 29.81 -3.81 -8.03
N GLY A 114 29.33 -3.88 -9.27
CA GLY A 114 30.20 -3.94 -10.45
C GLY A 114 31.08 -2.68 -10.52
N ASN A 115 32.36 -2.84 -10.13
CA ASN A 115 33.43 -1.84 -10.02
C ASN A 115 33.21 -0.68 -9.02
N LYS A 116 34.31 -0.28 -8.35
CA LYS A 116 34.40 0.71 -7.25
C LYS A 116 34.16 2.17 -7.70
N THR A 117 33.05 2.45 -8.37
CA THR A 117 32.60 3.81 -8.75
C THR A 117 31.68 4.40 -7.69
N ILE A 118 31.65 5.74 -7.57
CA ILE A 118 30.68 6.45 -6.73
C ILE A 118 29.29 6.21 -7.33
N LYS A 119 28.37 5.61 -6.56
CA LYS A 119 27.01 5.30 -7.01
C LYS A 119 26.12 6.53 -6.86
N LYS A 120 25.37 6.85 -7.92
CA LYS A 120 24.46 7.99 -7.97
C LYS A 120 23.02 7.52 -7.77
N PHE A 121 22.35 8.06 -6.78
CA PHE A 121 20.95 7.82 -6.49
C PHE A 121 20.13 9.05 -6.85
N LEU A 122 18.92 8.85 -7.36
CA LEU A 122 18.02 9.96 -7.67
C LEU A 122 16.62 9.68 -7.12
N ASN A 123 16.07 10.65 -6.41
CA ASN A 123 14.66 10.68 -6.08
C ASN A 123 13.87 11.23 -7.28
N TYR A 124 13.03 10.40 -7.89
CA TYR A 124 12.21 10.77 -9.04
C TYR A 124 10.76 10.96 -8.59
N GLY A 125 10.38 12.22 -8.39
CA GLY A 125 9.06 12.67 -7.95
C GLY A 125 9.18 13.82 -6.95
N HIS A 126 8.04 14.35 -6.52
CA HIS A 126 7.98 15.51 -5.62
C HIS A 126 7.98 15.11 -4.13
N ARG A 127 7.73 13.83 -3.81
CA ARG A 127 7.81 13.38 -2.43
C ARG A 127 9.27 13.38 -1.96
N THR A 128 9.59 14.24 -1.00
CA THR A 128 10.91 14.26 -0.41
C THR A 128 11.16 12.99 0.39
N ILE A 129 12.16 12.21 0.00
CA ILE A 129 12.70 11.12 0.81
C ILE A 129 13.82 11.72 1.66
N PHE A 130 13.81 11.43 2.96
CA PHE A 130 14.95 11.75 3.80
C PHE A 130 16.13 10.86 3.40
N THR A 131 17.09 11.44 2.68
CA THR A 131 18.34 10.77 2.31
C THR A 131 19.48 11.36 3.14
N PRO A 132 20.30 10.53 3.81
CA PRO A 132 21.53 11.00 4.42
C PRO A 132 22.38 11.73 3.38
N MET A 133 22.83 12.95 3.66
CA MET A 133 23.80 13.64 2.80
C MET A 133 25.23 13.12 3.05
N ASP A 134 25.44 12.47 4.20
CA ASP A 134 26.67 11.79 4.56
C ASP A 134 26.40 10.29 4.70
N PHE A 135 27.11 9.50 3.88
CA PHE A 135 27.05 8.05 3.88
C PHE A 135 28.27 7.41 4.58
N SER A 136 29.12 8.20 5.24
CA SER A 136 30.35 7.72 5.90
C SER A 136 30.10 6.58 6.88
N ASN A 137 28.97 6.63 7.59
CA ASN A 137 28.53 5.63 8.57
C ASN A 137 27.69 4.49 7.95
N CYS A 138 27.46 4.51 6.64
CA CYS A 138 26.75 3.45 5.94
C CYS A 138 27.75 2.41 5.43
N HIS A 139 27.34 1.14 5.41
CA HIS A 139 28.12 0.05 4.78
C HIS A 139 28.52 0.37 3.34
N ALA A 140 27.61 1.04 2.60
CA ALA A 140 27.87 1.62 1.30
C ALA A 140 28.05 3.15 1.41
N SER A 141 29.30 3.61 1.53
CA SER A 141 29.62 5.02 1.78
C SER A 141 29.96 5.85 0.53
N LYS A 142 30.25 5.21 -0.60
CA LYS A 142 30.57 5.87 -1.88
C LYS A 142 29.32 6.17 -2.70
N CYS A 143 28.42 6.96 -2.13
CA CYS A 143 27.13 7.29 -2.73
C CYS A 143 26.94 8.81 -2.85
N THR A 144 26.24 9.26 -3.88
CA THR A 144 25.79 10.66 -4.01
C THR A 144 24.33 10.71 -4.43
N VAL A 145 23.63 11.77 -4.03
CA VAL A 145 22.20 11.98 -4.38
C VAL A 145 22.09 13.09 -5.43
N ILE A 146 21.39 12.81 -6.52
CA ILE A 146 21.00 13.77 -7.55
C ILE A 146 19.56 14.21 -7.28
N ASN A 147 19.35 15.53 -7.17
CA ASN A 147 18.03 16.11 -6.91
C ASN A 147 17.31 16.59 -8.18
N ASP A 148 18.03 16.78 -9.29
CA ASP A 148 17.44 17.20 -10.56
C ASP A 148 16.91 15.98 -11.33
N MET A 149 15.58 15.86 -11.39
CA MET A 149 14.88 14.78 -12.10
C MET A 149 15.25 14.68 -13.59
N LYS A 150 15.72 15.75 -14.24
CA LYS A 150 16.14 15.71 -15.65
C LYS A 150 17.40 14.88 -15.86
N ARG A 151 18.20 14.71 -14.82
CA ARG A 151 19.47 13.96 -14.82
C ARG A 151 19.29 12.48 -14.48
N TRP A 152 18.06 11.96 -14.52
CA TRP A 152 17.76 10.57 -14.19
C TRP A 152 18.60 9.56 -14.98
N ARG A 153 19.04 9.86 -16.20
CA ARG A 153 19.92 8.99 -17.01
C ARG A 153 21.34 8.82 -16.43
N GLU A 154 21.79 9.76 -15.60
CA GLU A 154 23.10 9.67 -14.93
C GLU A 154 23.06 8.79 -13.67
N ALA A 155 21.88 8.52 -13.13
CA ALA A 155 21.73 7.76 -11.90
C ALA A 155 22.02 6.27 -12.12
N ASP A 156 22.67 5.63 -11.15
CA ASP A 156 22.78 4.17 -11.10
C ASP A 156 21.48 3.55 -10.57
N ALA A 157 20.80 4.26 -9.68
CA ALA A 157 19.51 3.85 -9.14
C ALA A 157 18.56 5.04 -8.99
N ILE A 158 17.29 4.85 -9.33
CA ILE A 158 16.24 5.84 -9.11
C ILE A 158 15.18 5.29 -8.16
N ILE A 159 14.64 6.16 -7.30
CA ILE A 159 13.47 5.87 -6.46
C ILE A 159 12.31 6.68 -7.01
N LEU A 160 11.36 6.00 -7.63
CA LEU A 160 10.10 6.55 -8.11
C LEU A 160 9.18 6.77 -6.89
N THR A 161 8.76 8.00 -6.63
CA THR A 161 7.92 8.32 -5.48
C THR A 161 6.47 8.64 -5.81
N GLU A 162 6.16 8.69 -7.09
CA GLU A 162 4.86 9.06 -7.64
C GLU A 162 4.50 8.17 -8.81
N ASP A 163 3.28 8.38 -9.29
CA ASP A 163 2.70 7.70 -10.44
C ASP A 163 3.28 8.19 -11.80
N LYS A 164 4.58 8.50 -11.84
CA LYS A 164 5.27 9.02 -13.03
C LYS A 164 6.60 8.31 -13.26
N LEU A 165 6.81 7.90 -14.52
CA LEU A 165 8.05 7.30 -14.98
C LEU A 165 8.87 8.31 -15.78
N PRO A 166 10.21 8.21 -15.78
CA PRO A 166 11.04 8.97 -16.69
C PRO A 166 10.74 8.69 -18.16
N ASP A 167 10.69 9.75 -18.97
CA ASP A 167 10.44 9.64 -20.40
C ASP A 167 11.66 9.07 -21.16
N GLY A 168 11.43 7.94 -21.82
CA GLY A 168 12.35 7.32 -22.78
C GLY A 168 13.03 6.05 -22.27
N LYS A 169 13.94 5.50 -23.08
CA LYS A 169 14.54 4.19 -22.81
C LYS A 169 15.42 4.23 -21.57
N ARG A 170 15.14 3.35 -20.60
CA ARG A 170 15.95 3.12 -19.40
C ARG A 170 17.38 2.71 -19.76
N PRO A 171 18.43 3.37 -19.21
CA PRO A 171 19.81 2.96 -19.40
C PRO A 171 20.07 1.52 -18.93
N ASN A 172 20.93 0.80 -19.65
CA ASN A 172 21.31 -0.55 -19.26
C ASN A 172 21.97 -0.55 -17.88
N GLY A 173 21.52 -1.45 -16.99
CA GLY A 173 22.09 -1.59 -15.64
C GLY A 173 21.59 -0.58 -14.60
N GLN A 174 20.90 0.49 -15.00
CA GLN A 174 20.27 1.41 -14.05
C GLN A 174 19.14 0.70 -13.32
N LEU A 175 19.06 0.78 -11.98
CA LEU A 175 18.00 0.18 -11.18
C LEU A 175 16.83 1.13 -10.90
N TRP A 176 15.62 0.60 -10.91
CA TRP A 176 14.41 1.36 -10.59
C TRP A 176 13.74 0.75 -9.34
N PHE A 177 13.59 1.58 -8.32
CA PHE A 177 12.82 1.30 -7.11
C PHE A 177 11.50 2.06 -7.18
N THR A 178 10.40 1.47 -6.75
CA THR A 178 9.15 2.20 -6.54
C THR A 178 8.84 2.30 -5.06
N LEU A 179 8.61 3.52 -4.58
CA LEU A 179 8.19 3.81 -3.21
C LEU A 179 6.67 3.92 -3.15
N ILE A 180 6.04 2.90 -2.59
CA ILE A 180 4.58 2.77 -2.49
C ILE A 180 4.18 2.81 -1.02
N HIS A 181 3.58 3.92 -0.60
CA HIS A 181 3.04 4.11 0.76
C HIS A 181 1.53 4.35 0.76
N GLU A 182 0.90 4.37 -0.41
CA GLU A 182 -0.56 4.46 -0.53
C GLU A 182 -1.14 3.07 -0.85
N SER A 183 -2.41 2.87 -0.56
CA SER A 183 -3.11 1.63 -0.91
C SER A 183 -3.15 1.42 -2.44
N PRO A 184 -2.98 0.18 -2.93
CA PRO A 184 -3.03 -0.16 -4.36
C PRO A 184 -4.24 0.41 -5.13
N VAL A 185 -5.41 0.49 -4.49
CA VAL A 185 -6.65 1.03 -5.10
C VAL A 185 -6.62 2.54 -5.34
N HIS A 186 -5.65 3.24 -4.76
CA HIS A 186 -5.44 4.67 -4.90
C HIS A 186 -4.19 5.01 -5.74
N ILE A 187 -3.54 4.01 -6.35
CA ILE A 187 -2.35 4.16 -7.18
C ILE A 187 -2.72 3.89 -8.64
N ALA A 188 -2.62 4.91 -9.50
CA ALA A 188 -3.07 4.82 -10.89
C ALA A 188 -2.19 3.89 -11.74
N ILE A 189 -0.90 3.78 -11.41
CA ILE A 189 0.09 3.00 -12.20
C ILE A 189 0.40 1.63 -11.62
N ALA A 190 -0.31 1.18 -10.58
CA ALA A 190 -0.02 -0.10 -9.91
C ALA A 190 0.02 -1.29 -10.89
N GLY A 191 -0.77 -1.24 -11.97
CA GLY A 191 -0.75 -2.24 -13.05
C GLY A 191 0.27 -1.98 -14.17
N SER A 192 0.75 -0.76 -14.37
CA SER A 192 1.69 -0.42 -15.46
C SER A 192 3.15 -0.42 -15.02
N LEU A 193 3.44 -0.46 -13.72
CA LEU A 193 4.80 -0.66 -13.19
C LEU A 193 5.30 -2.10 -13.33
N VAL A 194 4.40 -3.03 -13.68
CA VAL A 194 4.72 -4.46 -13.84
C VAL A 194 5.76 -4.59 -14.95
N ASN A 195 6.96 -5.08 -14.59
CA ASN A 195 8.17 -5.22 -15.43
C ASN A 195 8.97 -3.94 -15.70
N GLU A 196 8.52 -2.76 -15.25
CA GLU A 196 9.26 -1.50 -15.43
C GLU A 196 10.24 -1.23 -14.27
N VAL A 197 9.93 -1.77 -13.08
CA VAL A 197 10.73 -1.60 -11.85
C VAL A 197 11.40 -2.91 -11.44
N ASN A 198 12.54 -2.81 -10.75
CA ASN A 198 13.21 -4.00 -10.20
C ASN A 198 12.74 -4.31 -8.78
N PHE A 199 12.53 -3.27 -7.98
CA PHE A 199 12.43 -3.38 -6.54
C PHE A 199 11.30 -2.50 -6.00
N THR A 200 10.64 -3.00 -4.97
CA THR A 200 9.54 -2.30 -4.28
C THR A 200 9.98 -1.87 -2.90
N ILE A 201 9.64 -0.63 -2.53
CA ILE A 201 9.80 -0.08 -1.18
C ILE A 201 8.38 0.20 -0.67
N SER A 202 7.86 -0.60 0.25
CA SER A 202 6.45 -0.47 0.65
C SER A 202 6.17 -1.00 2.05
N PHE A 203 4.99 -0.69 2.58
CA PHE A 203 4.48 -1.24 3.84
C PHE A 203 4.14 -2.73 3.75
N ARG A 204 4.09 -3.32 2.55
CA ARG A 204 3.81 -4.75 2.41
C ARG A 204 5.02 -5.62 2.81
N LEU A 205 4.76 -6.73 3.49
CA LEU A 205 5.77 -7.70 3.92
C LEU A 205 6.44 -8.43 2.75
N ASP A 206 5.77 -8.52 1.61
CA ASP A 206 6.29 -9.11 0.37
C ASP A 206 7.09 -8.12 -0.50
N SER A 207 7.26 -6.88 -0.06
CA SER A 207 8.09 -5.91 -0.77
C SER A 207 9.58 -6.27 -0.73
N THR A 208 10.35 -5.74 -1.68
CA THR A 208 11.82 -5.92 -1.67
C THR A 208 12.43 -5.28 -0.44
N ILE A 209 12.01 -4.04 -0.15
CA ILE A 209 12.41 -3.25 1.01
C ILE A 209 11.15 -2.90 1.79
N TYR A 210 10.94 -3.65 2.88
CA TYR A 210 9.88 -3.37 3.84
C TYR A 210 10.09 -2.02 4.54
N SER A 211 9.11 -1.13 4.39
CA SER A 211 9.10 0.23 4.89
C SER A 211 7.72 0.55 5.46
N PRO A 212 7.41 0.07 6.68
CA PRO A 212 6.12 0.35 7.32
C PRO A 212 6.08 1.77 7.89
N TYR A 213 4.87 2.26 8.16
CA TYR A 213 4.66 3.54 8.86
C TYR A 213 5.08 3.50 10.33
N GLY A 214 5.08 2.31 10.93
CA GLY A 214 5.50 2.06 12.30
C GLY A 214 5.79 0.59 12.53
N SER A 215 6.55 0.29 13.57
CA SER A 215 6.82 -1.08 14.00
C SER A 215 6.86 -1.15 15.52
N TYR A 216 6.50 -2.32 16.06
CA TYR A 216 6.70 -2.60 17.47
C TYR A 216 8.04 -3.29 17.63
N GLN A 217 8.83 -2.79 18.57
CA GLN A 217 10.04 -3.46 18.99
C GLN A 217 9.88 -3.82 20.46
N PRO A 218 10.26 -5.03 20.85
CA PRO A 218 10.23 -5.40 22.25
C PRO A 218 11.17 -4.49 23.04
N PHE A 219 10.74 -4.08 24.24
CA PHE A 219 11.56 -3.23 25.10
C PHE A 219 12.84 -3.96 25.52
N VAL A 220 12.73 -5.25 25.84
CA VAL A 220 13.86 -6.15 26.03
C VAL A 220 14.05 -6.96 24.76
N LYS A 221 15.24 -6.91 24.16
CA LYS A 221 15.54 -7.53 22.84
C LYS A 221 15.16 -9.02 22.71
N HIS A 222 15.07 -9.74 23.82
CA HIS A 222 14.74 -11.17 23.86
C HIS A 222 13.26 -11.44 24.15
N ASP A 223 12.44 -10.42 24.41
CA ASP A 223 11.01 -10.60 24.57
C ASP A 223 10.38 -11.04 23.26
N GLY A 224 9.49 -12.04 23.35
CA GLY A 224 8.77 -12.59 22.22
C GLY A 224 7.31 -12.16 22.20
N PRO A 225 6.54 -12.63 21.20
CA PRO A 225 5.10 -12.36 21.09
C PRO A 225 4.29 -12.80 22.31
N GLU A 226 4.78 -13.79 23.06
CA GLU A 226 4.15 -14.33 24.26
C GLU A 226 4.53 -13.57 25.54
N THR A 227 5.47 -12.63 25.47
CA THR A 227 5.86 -11.84 26.65
C THR A 227 4.70 -10.96 27.09
N ARG A 228 4.25 -11.17 28.33
CA ARG A 228 3.19 -10.38 28.95
C ARG A 228 3.81 -9.22 29.74
N TYR A 229 3.39 -8.01 29.43
CA TYR A 229 3.74 -6.83 30.21
C TYR A 229 2.66 -6.54 31.24
N PRO A 230 3.03 -6.11 32.47
CA PRO A 230 2.04 -5.61 33.42
C PRO A 230 1.34 -4.40 32.81
N LEU A 231 0.02 -4.35 32.91
CA LEU A 231 -0.73 -3.19 32.45
C LEU A 231 -0.29 -1.97 33.27
N PRO A 232 -0.07 -0.81 32.63
CA PRO A 232 0.26 0.41 33.36
C PRO A 232 -0.85 0.74 34.35
N SER A 233 -0.48 1.15 35.56
CA SER A 233 -1.43 1.60 36.60
C SER A 233 -2.15 2.91 36.24
N ARG A 234 -1.67 3.60 35.19
CA ARG A 234 -2.20 4.86 34.70
C ARG A 234 -3.51 4.62 33.95
N ASN A 235 -4.57 5.30 34.40
CA ASN A 235 -5.81 5.41 33.64
C ASN A 235 -5.67 6.52 32.57
N PHE A 236 -5.52 6.12 31.30
CA PHE A 236 -5.40 7.04 30.16
C PHE A 236 -6.64 7.89 29.89
N ALA A 237 -7.78 7.63 30.54
CA ALA A 237 -9.00 8.41 30.38
C ALA A 237 -9.12 9.59 31.37
N VAL A 238 -8.25 9.68 32.37
CA VAL A 238 -8.28 10.75 33.39
C VAL A 238 -8.04 12.11 32.74
N GLY A 239 -8.86 13.10 33.10
CA GLY A 239 -8.81 14.46 32.56
C GLY A 239 -9.47 14.63 31.19
N LYS A 240 -9.81 13.54 30.50
CA LYS A 240 -10.40 13.57 29.15
C LYS A 240 -11.91 13.62 29.19
N SER A 241 -12.49 14.73 28.75
CA SER A 241 -13.94 14.95 28.73
C SER A 241 -14.61 14.48 27.44
N LYS A 242 -13.94 14.61 26.29
CA LYS A 242 -14.46 14.26 24.98
C LYS A 242 -14.28 12.77 24.68
N LYS A 243 -15.14 12.25 23.78
CA LYS A 243 -15.22 10.81 23.53
C LYS A 243 -14.33 10.39 22.37
N VAL A 244 -14.70 10.73 21.14
CA VAL A 244 -14.04 10.25 19.92
C VAL A 244 -13.58 11.44 19.07
N ALA A 245 -12.33 11.42 18.64
CA ALA A 245 -11.82 12.33 17.61
C ALA A 245 -11.53 11.56 16.32
N TRP A 246 -11.72 12.22 15.18
CA TRP A 246 -11.31 11.68 13.89
C TRP A 246 -10.74 12.76 12.98
N PHE A 247 -9.51 12.56 12.49
CA PHE A 247 -8.91 13.47 11.51
C PHE A 247 -9.03 12.84 10.12
N VAL A 248 -9.80 13.47 9.23
CA VAL A 248 -10.11 12.92 7.91
C VAL A 248 -10.28 14.01 6.87
N SER A 249 -9.67 13.80 5.70
CA SER A 249 -9.78 14.71 4.55
C SER A 249 -10.18 14.02 3.24
N ASN A 250 -10.03 12.70 3.11
CA ASN A 250 -10.57 11.98 1.96
C ASN A 250 -12.00 11.50 2.28
N CYS A 251 -13.00 12.19 1.71
CA CYS A 251 -14.42 11.94 2.00
C CYS A 251 -15.05 10.90 1.08
N ILE A 252 -14.30 10.42 0.07
CA ILE A 252 -14.72 9.37 -0.87
C ILE A 252 -13.69 8.22 -0.80
N PRO A 253 -13.57 7.55 0.36
CA PRO A 253 -12.64 6.44 0.54
C PRO A 253 -13.12 5.19 -0.21
N LYS A 254 -12.22 4.21 -0.36
CA LYS A 254 -12.53 2.84 -0.79
C LYS A 254 -12.79 1.90 0.40
N SER A 255 -13.00 2.46 1.60
CA SER A 255 -13.42 1.77 2.81
C SER A 255 -14.76 2.30 3.32
N PRO A 256 -15.53 1.55 4.13
CA PRO A 256 -16.82 1.99 4.70
C PRO A 256 -16.68 2.96 5.88
N ARG A 257 -15.52 3.59 6.05
CA ARG A 257 -15.17 4.39 7.24
C ARG A 257 -16.09 5.59 7.48
N MET A 258 -16.60 6.21 6.41
CA MET A 258 -17.48 7.37 6.52
C MET A 258 -18.83 6.96 7.11
N GLN A 259 -19.35 5.83 6.64
CA GLN A 259 -20.61 5.27 7.09
C GLN A 259 -20.50 4.80 8.55
N TYR A 260 -19.41 4.11 8.89
CA TYR A 260 -19.16 3.68 10.27
C TYR A 260 -19.11 4.89 11.21
N ALA A 261 -18.33 5.92 10.88
CA ALA A 261 -18.21 7.11 11.72
C ALA A 261 -19.55 7.87 11.86
N LYS A 262 -20.34 7.94 10.78
CA LYS A 262 -21.68 8.55 10.80
C LYS A 262 -22.64 7.79 11.72
N GLU A 263 -22.64 6.46 11.65
CA GLU A 263 -23.48 5.66 12.54
C GLU A 263 -23.01 5.76 13.99
N LEU A 264 -21.70 5.66 14.23
CA LEU A 264 -21.12 5.82 15.57
C LEU A 264 -21.52 7.17 16.19
N ALA A 265 -21.51 8.25 15.40
CA ALA A 265 -21.89 9.60 15.85
C ALA A 265 -23.34 9.71 16.35
N ARG A 266 -24.22 8.75 16.04
CA ARG A 266 -25.59 8.69 16.58
C ARG A 266 -25.65 8.19 18.02
N HIS A 267 -24.64 7.42 18.44
CA HIS A 267 -24.59 6.74 19.74
C HIS A 267 -23.59 7.38 20.70
N ILE A 268 -22.54 8.01 20.18
CA ILE A 268 -21.51 8.68 20.98
C ILE A 268 -21.01 9.93 20.25
N SER A 269 -20.60 10.97 20.99
CA SER A 269 -20.05 12.18 20.38
C SER A 269 -18.75 11.87 19.61
N VAL A 270 -18.77 12.16 18.31
CA VAL A 270 -17.63 12.02 17.39
C VAL A 270 -17.30 13.39 16.80
N ASP A 271 -16.14 13.93 17.17
CA ASP A 271 -15.65 15.20 16.64
C ASP A 271 -14.78 14.93 15.39
N ILE A 272 -15.27 15.36 14.23
CA ILE A 272 -14.64 15.13 12.93
C ILE A 272 -13.90 16.40 12.49
N TYR A 273 -12.58 16.26 12.32
CA TYR A 273 -11.68 17.32 11.89
C TYR A 273 -11.23 17.12 10.45
N GLY A 274 -11.10 18.22 9.70
CA GLY A 274 -10.63 18.23 8.31
C GLY A 274 -11.78 18.39 7.32
N GLN A 275 -11.51 18.10 6.04
CA GLN A 275 -12.43 18.41 4.93
C GLN A 275 -13.76 17.64 5.00
N CYS A 276 -13.84 16.53 5.75
CA CYS A 276 -15.06 15.74 5.87
C CYS A 276 -15.86 16.04 7.16
N GLY A 277 -15.46 17.07 7.91
CA GLY A 277 -16.10 17.48 9.15
C GLY A 277 -16.19 18.99 9.27
N THR A 278 -16.68 19.45 10.42
CA THR A 278 -16.88 20.87 10.70
C THR A 278 -15.75 21.49 11.52
N LEU A 279 -14.88 20.66 12.10
CA LEU A 279 -13.77 21.12 12.93
C LEU A 279 -12.48 21.20 12.12
N THR A 280 -11.60 22.12 12.51
CA THR A 280 -10.33 22.31 11.82
C THR A 280 -9.16 21.95 12.71
N CYS A 281 -8.19 21.32 12.07
CA CYS A 281 -6.88 21.03 12.63
C CYS A 281 -5.87 21.27 11.52
N PRO A 282 -4.96 22.24 11.66
CA PRO A 282 -3.93 22.50 10.67
C PRO A 282 -3.08 21.25 10.40
N LYS A 283 -2.61 21.16 9.16
CA LYS A 283 -1.60 20.19 8.73
C LYS A 283 -0.34 20.95 8.37
N ASN A 284 0.81 20.34 8.60
CA ASN A 284 2.06 20.83 8.09
C ASN A 284 2.02 20.77 6.55
N VAL A 285 2.38 21.89 5.89
CA VAL A 285 2.19 22.06 4.44
C VAL A 285 3.09 21.13 3.63
N SER A 286 4.32 20.86 4.10
CA SER A 286 5.28 20.03 3.35
C SER A 286 5.06 18.53 3.54
N THR A 287 4.55 18.11 4.71
CA THR A 287 4.39 16.69 5.05
C THR A 287 2.94 16.21 5.01
N PHE A 288 1.98 17.13 4.95
CA PHE A 288 0.53 16.86 5.10
C PHE A 288 0.13 16.15 6.41
N LEU A 289 1.03 16.12 7.39
CA LEU A 289 0.79 15.52 8.71
C LEU A 289 0.13 16.53 9.65
N SER A 290 -0.73 16.06 10.55
CA SER A 290 -1.35 16.88 11.60
C SER A 290 -0.28 17.54 12.48
N THR A 291 -0.45 18.82 12.84
CA THR A 291 0.56 19.52 13.63
C THR A 291 0.65 18.98 15.07
N PRO A 292 1.78 19.20 15.76
CA PRO A 292 1.95 18.81 17.17
C PRO A 292 0.85 19.37 18.08
N GLU A 293 0.35 20.58 17.83
CA GLU A 293 -0.70 21.23 18.63
C GLU A 293 -2.03 20.48 18.51
N CYS A 294 -2.37 20.03 17.30
CA CYS A 294 -3.54 19.19 17.11
C CYS A 294 -3.43 17.84 17.81
N LEU A 295 -2.26 17.20 17.69
CA LEU A 295 -1.99 15.93 18.34
C LEU A 295 -2.06 16.05 19.87
N LYS A 296 -1.53 17.14 20.42
CA LYS A 296 -1.67 17.48 21.84
C LYS A 296 -3.14 17.69 22.23
N LYS A 297 -3.91 18.43 21.42
CA LYS A 297 -5.34 18.65 21.67
C LYS A 297 -6.12 17.34 21.72
N ILE A 298 -5.85 16.39 20.81
CA ILE A 298 -6.53 15.09 20.88
C ILE A 298 -6.09 14.29 22.10
N ARG A 299 -4.78 14.30 22.41
CA ARG A 299 -4.18 13.61 23.56
C ARG A 299 -4.82 14.04 24.87
N GLU A 300 -5.06 15.33 25.05
CA GLU A 300 -5.53 15.88 26.33
C GLU A 300 -7.04 15.76 26.52
N ASN A 301 -7.81 15.69 25.42
CA ASN A 301 -9.27 15.83 25.50
C ASN A 301 -10.03 14.54 25.17
N TYR A 302 -9.49 13.63 24.34
CA TYR A 302 -10.26 12.53 23.77
C TYR A 302 -9.79 11.15 24.25
N LYS A 303 -10.77 10.32 24.60
CA LYS A 303 -10.55 8.95 25.04
C LYS A 303 -10.21 8.02 23.87
N PHE A 304 -10.87 8.21 22.74
CA PHE A 304 -10.73 7.38 21.54
C PHE A 304 -10.35 8.20 20.32
N TYR A 305 -9.65 7.56 19.39
CA TYR A 305 -9.33 8.11 18.07
C TYR A 305 -9.70 7.10 16.98
N LEU A 306 -10.39 7.54 15.93
CA LEU A 306 -10.68 6.68 14.78
C LEU A 306 -9.46 6.59 13.87
N SER A 307 -8.71 5.49 13.96
CA SER A 307 -7.55 5.17 13.13
C SER A 307 -8.00 4.45 11.85
N PHE A 308 -8.90 5.08 11.09
CA PHE A 308 -9.54 4.45 9.92
C PHE A 308 -8.81 4.74 8.62
N GLU A 309 -8.34 3.69 7.97
CA GLU A 309 -7.68 3.75 6.68
C GLU A 309 -8.66 4.01 5.54
N ASN A 310 -8.14 4.61 4.45
CA ASN A 310 -8.95 4.98 3.29
C ASN A 310 -9.36 3.77 2.42
N SER A 311 -8.77 2.60 2.68
CA SER A 311 -8.95 1.34 1.96
C SER A 311 -8.86 0.19 2.97
N LEU A 312 -9.43 -0.96 2.62
CA LEU A 312 -9.32 -2.18 3.43
C LEU A 312 -8.28 -3.10 2.80
N CYS A 313 -7.04 -3.02 3.26
CA CYS A 313 -5.88 -3.69 2.66
C CYS A 313 -5.05 -4.43 3.68
N SER A 314 -4.61 -5.65 3.32
CA SER A 314 -3.66 -6.40 4.14
C SER A 314 -2.42 -5.54 4.42
N GLU A 315 -1.97 -5.55 5.69
CA GLU A 315 -0.76 -4.87 6.19
C GLU A 315 -0.78 -3.33 6.07
N TYR A 316 -1.86 -2.71 5.59
CA TYR A 316 -1.95 -1.27 5.37
C TYR A 316 -2.27 -0.51 6.67
N ILE A 317 -1.27 -0.38 7.53
CA ILE A 317 -1.40 0.33 8.82
C ILE A 317 -0.54 1.59 8.78
N THR A 318 -1.16 2.76 8.92
CA THR A 318 -0.49 4.04 8.63
C THR A 318 -0.23 4.91 9.87
N GLU A 319 0.13 6.18 9.65
CA GLU A 319 0.28 7.19 10.69
C GLU A 319 -0.98 7.35 11.57
N LYS A 320 -2.16 6.97 11.08
CA LYS A 320 -3.41 7.08 11.81
C LYS A 320 -3.42 6.23 13.08
N LEU A 321 -2.82 5.03 13.03
CA LEU A 321 -2.64 4.19 14.22
C LEU A 321 -1.44 4.67 15.03
N TYR A 322 -0.26 4.64 14.41
CA TYR A 322 1.00 4.82 15.13
C TYR A 322 1.17 6.25 15.65
N ARG A 323 1.12 7.22 14.74
CA ARG A 323 1.43 8.61 15.06
C ARG A 323 0.26 9.30 15.75
N ASN A 324 -0.94 9.20 15.20
CA ASN A 324 -2.06 10.02 15.68
C ASN A 324 -2.66 9.48 16.99
N ALA A 325 -2.71 8.16 17.18
CA ALA A 325 -3.30 7.56 18.38
C ALA A 325 -2.24 7.10 19.40
N LEU A 326 -1.44 6.09 19.05
CA LEU A 326 -0.57 5.40 20.02
C LEU A 326 0.54 6.30 20.59
N ASN A 327 1.22 7.07 19.73
CA ASN A 327 2.22 8.06 20.16
C ASN A 327 1.63 9.26 20.92
N ASN A 328 0.30 9.28 21.11
CA ASN A 328 -0.44 10.35 21.75
C ASN A 328 -1.28 9.89 22.93
N ASP A 329 -1.03 8.72 23.52
CA ASP A 329 -1.75 8.23 24.70
C ASP A 329 -3.29 8.18 24.49
N ILE A 330 -3.75 7.88 23.27
CA ILE A 330 -5.18 7.73 22.94
C ILE A 330 -5.43 6.30 22.47
N LEU A 331 -6.57 5.74 22.90
CA LEU A 331 -6.97 4.40 22.50
C LEU A 331 -7.51 4.42 21.06
N PRO A 332 -6.85 3.75 20.09
CA PRO A 332 -7.34 3.71 18.72
C PRO A 332 -8.54 2.77 18.56
N ILE A 333 -9.48 3.18 17.71
CA ILE A 333 -10.49 2.30 17.09
C ILE A 333 -10.05 2.13 15.64
N VAL A 334 -9.77 0.88 15.24
CA VAL A 334 -9.03 0.59 14.00
C VAL A 334 -9.95 -0.02 12.95
N MET A 335 -9.76 0.39 11.70
CA MET A 335 -10.35 -0.19 10.50
C MET A 335 -9.39 0.06 9.36
N GLY A 336 -9.08 -0.97 8.57
CA GLY A 336 -8.14 -0.87 7.47
C GLY A 336 -7.82 -2.21 6.89
#